data_AF-A0A0C2A7B4-F1
#
_entry.id   AF-A0A0C2A7B4-F1
#
_cell.length_a   1.000
_cell.length_b   1.000
_cell.length_c   1.000
_cell.angle_alpha   90.00
_cell.angle_beta   90.00
_cell.angle_gamma   90.00
#
_symmetry.space_group_name_H-M   'P 1'
#
loop_
_entity.id
_entity.type
_entity.pdbx_description
1 polymer ?
#
loop_
_entity_poly.entity_id
_entity_poly.type
_entity_poly.pdbx_seq_one_letter_code
_entity_poly.pdbx_strand_id
1 'polypeptide(L)'
;MVEQIESRVQYQWMSEFAASLDDAPDIAKQLGVALEGRGPFRRFRDVLEGHPDLRARWNVMRSERLLERARGWLEAEGLRNPLTQPRALAAPPVQSAKPAASPKVTLAHVLLLGAPDGKTELVDGQVLRTITAPDAKQADQLVRRLVSDACKLHGIAYRRSLIDGRDNLTVGDITVVRRGLAADVYVEVPASIWRAFTPA
;
A
#
# COMPACT_ATOMS: atom_id res chain seq x y z
N MET A 1 24.16 -2.56 -6.25
CA MET A 1 23.35 -1.38 -5.87
C MET A 1 22.22 -1.29 -6.89
N VAL A 2 20.95 -1.34 -6.48
CA VAL A 2 19.84 -1.26 -7.44
C VAL A 2 19.73 0.18 -7.93
N GLU A 3 19.83 0.42 -9.23
CA GLU A 3 19.74 1.76 -9.83
C GLU A 3 18.33 2.33 -9.57
N GLN A 4 18.26 3.44 -8.83
CA GLN A 4 17.00 4.17 -8.70
C GLN A 4 16.71 4.92 -9.99
N ILE A 5 15.45 4.89 -10.46
CA ILE A 5 15.08 5.64 -11.65
C ILE A 5 15.20 7.13 -11.35
N GLU A 6 16.01 7.83 -12.14
CA GLU A 6 16.14 9.29 -12.05
C GLU A 6 14.79 9.98 -12.21
N SER A 7 14.55 11.04 -11.43
CA SER A 7 13.32 11.83 -11.47
C SER A 7 12.97 12.31 -12.88
N ARG A 8 13.97 12.62 -13.72
CA ARG A 8 13.76 13.04 -15.11
C ARG A 8 13.14 11.94 -15.96
N VAL A 9 13.59 10.70 -15.80
CA VAL A 9 13.07 9.54 -16.51
C VAL A 9 11.63 9.23 -16.06
N GLN A 10 11.37 9.33 -14.75
CA GLN A 10 10.01 9.18 -14.23
C GLN A 10 9.05 10.24 -14.79
N TYR A 11 9.50 11.50 -14.85
CA TYR A 11 8.73 12.60 -15.44
C TYR A 11 8.42 12.37 -16.92
N GLN A 12 9.41 11.88 -17.67
CA GLN A 12 9.23 11.54 -19.09
C GLN A 12 8.15 10.47 -19.27
N TRP A 13 8.17 9.40 -18.46
CA TRP A 13 7.15 8.37 -18.55
C TRP A 13 5.75 8.91 -18.24
N MET A 14 5.61 9.80 -17.27
CA MET A 14 4.32 10.44 -16.97
C MET A 14 3.83 11.31 -18.12
N SER A 15 4.75 12.02 -18.79
CA SER A 15 4.44 12.85 -19.95
C SER A 15 3.98 12.00 -21.14
N GLU A 16 4.69 10.90 -21.42
CA GLU A 16 4.34 9.95 -22.48
C GLU A 16 3.01 9.24 -22.18
N PHE A 17 2.74 8.91 -20.92
CA PHE A 17 1.45 8.35 -20.51
C PHE A 17 0.32 9.34 -20.78
N ALA A 18 0.46 10.59 -20.34
CA ALA A 18 -0.55 11.62 -20.57
C ALA A 18 -0.82 11.83 -22.07
N ALA A 19 0.23 11.79 -22.89
CA ALA A 19 0.13 11.89 -24.35
C ALA A 19 -0.51 10.66 -25.03
N SER A 20 -0.51 9.49 -24.37
CA SER A 20 -1.09 8.25 -24.90
C SER A 20 -2.61 8.10 -24.69
N LEU A 21 -3.24 9.04 -23.98
CA LEU A 21 -4.66 9.00 -23.62
C LEU A 21 -5.56 9.65 -24.68
N ASP A 22 -5.51 9.15 -25.92
CA ASP A 22 -6.35 9.65 -27.02
C ASP A 22 -7.85 9.47 -26.76
N ASP A 23 -8.21 8.47 -25.95
CA ASP A 23 -9.58 8.14 -25.55
C ASP A 23 -10.12 9.02 -24.41
N ALA A 24 -9.27 9.82 -23.76
CA ALA A 24 -9.63 10.65 -22.61
C ALA A 24 -8.92 12.03 -22.65
N PRO A 25 -9.22 12.88 -23.66
CA PRO A 25 -8.50 14.14 -23.90
C PRO A 25 -8.59 15.13 -22.73
N ASP A 26 -9.72 15.15 -22.01
CA ASP A 26 -9.88 16.03 -20.84
C ASP A 26 -8.94 15.64 -19.70
N ILE A 27 -8.75 14.33 -19.47
CA ILE A 27 -7.85 13.81 -18.44
C ILE A 27 -6.40 13.97 -18.88
N ALA A 28 -6.10 13.73 -20.16
CA ALA A 28 -4.78 13.98 -20.74
C ALA A 28 -4.32 15.44 -20.47
N LYS A 29 -5.23 16.40 -20.68
CA LYS A 29 -4.98 17.82 -20.38
C LYS A 29 -4.76 18.07 -18.89
N GLN A 30 -5.57 17.47 -18.02
CA GLN A 30 -5.39 17.58 -16.56
C GLN A 30 -4.05 17.03 -16.08
N LEU A 31 -3.61 15.88 -16.64
CA LEU A 31 -2.30 15.32 -16.36
C LEU A 31 -1.18 16.23 -16.86
N GLY A 32 -1.32 16.82 -18.05
CA GLY A 32 -0.38 17.82 -18.57
C GLY A 32 -0.20 19.00 -17.61
N VAL A 33 -1.31 19.61 -17.17
CA VAL A 33 -1.29 20.70 -16.18
C VAL A 33 -0.70 20.25 -14.84
N ALA A 34 -0.97 19.01 -14.41
CA ALA A 34 -0.40 18.45 -13.20
C ALA A 34 1.13 18.33 -13.27
N LEU A 35 1.69 18.10 -14.47
CA LEU A 35 3.12 17.94 -14.71
C LEU A 35 3.89 19.27 -14.76
N GLU A 36 3.28 20.37 -15.18
CA GLU A 36 3.96 21.67 -15.30
C GLU A 36 4.20 22.39 -13.95
N GLY A 37 3.49 21.98 -12.89
CA GLY A 37 3.47 22.67 -11.60
C GLY A 37 4.47 22.14 -10.56
N ARG A 38 4.45 22.76 -9.36
CA ARG A 38 5.18 22.24 -8.19
C ARG A 38 4.60 20.91 -7.71
N GLY A 39 5.47 19.92 -7.53
CA GLY A 39 5.09 18.58 -7.08
C GLY A 39 4.40 17.74 -8.16
N PRO A 40 4.98 17.62 -9.37
CA PRO A 40 4.32 16.98 -10.50
C PRO A 40 3.97 15.51 -10.26
N PHE A 41 4.86 14.78 -9.57
CA PHE A 41 4.63 13.37 -9.18
C PHE A 41 3.39 13.19 -8.30
N ARG A 42 3.20 14.08 -7.32
CA ARG A 42 2.04 14.03 -6.42
C ARG A 42 0.77 14.36 -7.20
N ARG A 43 0.76 15.50 -7.89
CA ARG A 43 -0.43 15.99 -8.61
C ARG A 43 -0.90 15.03 -9.68
N PHE A 44 0.03 14.43 -10.44
CA PHE A 44 -0.30 13.40 -11.41
C PHE A 44 -0.96 12.19 -10.76
N ARG A 45 -0.42 11.72 -9.63
CA ARG A 45 -1.03 10.61 -8.87
C ARG A 45 -2.41 10.99 -8.34
N ASP A 46 -2.58 12.21 -7.84
CA ASP A 46 -3.85 12.71 -7.33
C ASP A 46 -4.93 12.72 -8.44
N VAL A 47 -4.56 13.08 -9.68
CA VAL A 47 -5.47 12.95 -10.84
C VAL A 47 -5.84 11.48 -11.08
N LEU A 48 -4.86 10.56 -11.03
CA LEU A 48 -5.13 9.13 -11.22
C LEU A 48 -5.95 8.48 -10.09
N GLU A 49 -5.94 9.03 -8.88
CA GLU A 49 -6.77 8.54 -7.77
C GLU A 49 -8.26 8.65 -8.07
N GLY A 50 -8.68 9.64 -8.88
CA GLY A 50 -10.04 9.78 -9.37
C GLY A 50 -10.42 8.83 -10.52
N HIS A 51 -9.45 8.14 -11.13
CA HIS A 51 -9.64 7.33 -12.33
C HIS A 51 -8.96 5.94 -12.21
N PRO A 52 -9.59 4.96 -11.54
CA PRO A 52 -9.00 3.65 -11.27
C PRO A 52 -8.49 2.91 -12.52
N ASP A 53 -9.22 3.00 -13.64
CA ASP A 53 -8.85 2.36 -14.90
C ASP A 53 -7.57 2.95 -15.51
N LEU A 54 -7.45 4.28 -15.47
CA LEU A 54 -6.25 4.98 -15.93
C LEU A 54 -5.07 4.73 -15.01
N ARG A 55 -5.31 4.63 -13.69
CA ARG A 55 -4.29 4.22 -12.73
C ARG A 55 -3.77 2.82 -13.03
N ALA A 56 -4.65 1.88 -13.38
CA ALA A 56 -4.25 0.54 -13.78
C ALA A 56 -3.41 0.56 -15.07
N ARG A 57 -3.84 1.31 -16.10
CA ARG A 57 -3.06 1.51 -17.35
C ARG A 57 -1.67 2.10 -17.08
N TRP A 58 -1.59 3.12 -16.23
CA TRP A 58 -0.32 3.73 -15.81
C TRP A 58 0.60 2.72 -15.13
N ASN A 59 0.06 1.93 -14.19
CA ASN A 59 0.84 0.93 -13.47
C ASN A 59 1.39 -0.16 -14.40
N VAL A 60 0.63 -0.59 -15.41
CA VAL A 60 1.09 -1.54 -16.44
C VAL A 60 2.26 -0.95 -17.22
N MET A 61 2.07 0.21 -17.83
CA MET A 61 3.13 0.89 -18.61
C MET A 61 4.39 1.13 -17.78
N ARG A 62 4.25 1.60 -16.53
CA ARG A 62 5.38 1.82 -15.63
C ARG A 62 6.12 0.52 -15.31
N SER A 63 5.38 -0.57 -15.06
CA SER A 63 5.96 -1.87 -14.74
C SER A 63 6.71 -2.46 -15.93
N GLU A 64 6.18 -2.32 -17.14
CA GLU A 64 6.84 -2.73 -18.38
C GLU A 64 8.17 -1.99 -18.56
N ARG A 65 8.20 -0.68 -18.33
CA ARG A 65 9.42 0.13 -18.44
C ARG A 65 10.45 -0.18 -17.36
N LEU A 66 9.99 -0.42 -16.13
CA LEU A 66 10.84 -0.91 -15.05
C LEU A 66 11.47 -2.26 -15.40
N LEU A 67 10.67 -3.18 -15.96
CA LEU A 67 11.14 -4.49 -16.36
C LEU A 67 12.17 -4.41 -17.48
N GLU A 68 11.92 -3.58 -18.49
CA GLU A 68 12.86 -3.36 -19.59
C GLU A 68 14.20 -2.80 -19.08
N ARG A 69 14.14 -1.83 -18.18
CA ARG A 69 15.33 -1.23 -17.59
C ARG A 69 16.09 -2.23 -16.68
N ALA A 70 15.36 -3.05 -15.92
CA ALA A 70 15.93 -4.12 -15.13
C ALA A 70 16.59 -5.20 -16.00
N ARG A 71 16.01 -5.52 -17.17
CA ARG A 71 16.63 -6.43 -18.16
C ARG A 71 17.92 -5.84 -18.71
N GLY A 72 17.91 -4.59 -19.15
CA GLY A 72 19.11 -3.91 -19.63
C GLY A 72 20.22 -3.83 -18.58
N TRP A 73 19.85 -3.60 -17.31
CA TRP A 73 20.78 -3.66 -16.19
C TRP A 73 21.37 -5.07 -15.99
N LEU A 74 20.53 -6.12 -16.00
CA LEU A 74 21.00 -7.50 -15.89
C LEU A 74 21.95 -7.89 -17.03
N GLU A 75 21.64 -7.48 -18.27
CA GLU A 75 22.48 -7.72 -19.44
C GLU A 75 23.83 -7.00 -19.35
N ALA A 76 23.83 -5.74 -18.90
CA ALA A 76 25.05 -4.96 -18.69
C ALA A 76 25.98 -5.58 -17.63
N GLU A 77 25.40 -6.19 -16.60
CA GLU A 77 26.14 -6.91 -15.54
C GLU A 77 26.50 -8.36 -15.92
N GLY A 78 26.11 -8.83 -17.12
CA GLY A 78 26.32 -10.21 -17.55
C GLY A 78 25.51 -11.26 -16.75
N LEU A 79 24.45 -10.81 -16.07
CA LEU A 79 23.60 -11.64 -15.22
C LEU A 79 22.42 -12.20 -16.02
N ARG A 80 22.21 -13.52 -15.94
CA ARG A 80 21.03 -14.16 -16.55
C ARG A 80 19.80 -13.89 -15.68
N ASN A 81 18.74 -13.34 -16.27
CA ASN A 81 17.46 -13.16 -15.59
C ASN A 81 16.89 -14.52 -15.13
N PRO A 82 16.75 -14.77 -13.82
CA PRO A 82 16.28 -16.07 -13.29
C PRO A 82 14.78 -16.32 -13.56
N LEU A 83 14.02 -15.31 -14.00
CA LEU A 83 12.60 -15.42 -14.37
C LEU A 83 12.40 -15.73 -15.86
N THR A 84 13.47 -15.79 -16.67
CA THR A 84 13.41 -16.18 -18.09
C THR A 84 13.48 -17.69 -18.30
N GLN A 85 13.15 -18.49 -17.28
CA GLN A 85 12.65 -19.83 -17.57
C GLN A 85 11.34 -19.63 -18.33
N PRO A 86 11.14 -20.24 -19.52
CA PRO A 86 9.85 -20.20 -20.19
C PRO A 86 8.89 -21.13 -19.43
N ARG A 87 8.51 -20.72 -18.21
CA ARG A 87 7.20 -21.09 -17.72
C ARG A 87 6.27 -20.31 -18.61
N ALA A 88 5.67 -20.99 -19.58
CA ALA A 88 4.49 -20.47 -20.26
C ALA A 88 3.49 -20.11 -19.15
N LEU A 89 3.51 -18.85 -18.74
CA LEU A 89 2.43 -18.27 -17.98
C LEU A 89 1.33 -18.19 -19.03
N ALA A 90 0.54 -19.27 -19.11
CA ALA A 90 -0.81 -19.17 -19.64
C ALA A 90 -1.35 -17.87 -19.07
N ALA A 91 -1.71 -16.92 -19.95
CA ALA A 91 -2.23 -15.64 -19.54
C ALA A 91 -3.22 -15.93 -18.42
N PRO A 92 -3.02 -15.40 -17.20
CA PRO A 92 -3.92 -15.70 -16.11
C PRO A 92 -5.31 -15.42 -16.67
N PRO A 93 -6.26 -16.38 -16.58
CA PRO A 93 -7.60 -16.11 -17.03
C PRO A 93 -7.98 -14.78 -16.43
N VAL A 94 -8.61 -13.90 -17.23
CA VAL A 94 -9.13 -12.61 -16.79
C VAL A 94 -10.14 -12.93 -15.69
N GLN A 95 -9.60 -13.12 -14.49
CA GLN A 95 -10.32 -13.46 -13.30
C GLN A 95 -10.83 -12.11 -12.85
N SER A 96 -12.09 -11.85 -13.16
CA SER A 96 -12.94 -11.13 -12.24
C SER A 96 -12.63 -11.70 -10.86
N ALA A 97 -11.83 -10.95 -10.08
CA ALA A 97 -11.24 -11.46 -8.86
C ALA A 97 -12.39 -11.83 -7.93
N LYS A 98 -12.67 -13.13 -7.84
CA LYS A 98 -13.23 -13.72 -6.62
C LYS A 98 -12.26 -13.27 -5.52
N PRO A 99 -12.70 -12.51 -4.51
CA PRO A 99 -11.79 -11.84 -3.60
C PRO A 99 -10.88 -12.88 -2.98
N ALA A 100 -9.59 -12.80 -3.32
CA ALA A 100 -8.55 -13.53 -2.64
C ALA A 100 -8.73 -13.23 -1.16
N ALA A 101 -8.84 -14.27 -0.34
CA ALA A 101 -9.01 -14.13 1.09
C ALA A 101 -7.97 -13.12 1.58
N SER A 102 -8.45 -11.98 2.06
CA SER A 102 -7.61 -10.88 2.52
C SER A 102 -6.56 -11.47 3.46
N PRO A 103 -5.27 -11.14 3.30
CA PRO A 103 -4.24 -11.65 4.20
C PRO A 103 -4.74 -11.40 5.63
N LYS A 104 -4.71 -12.44 6.47
CA LYS A 104 -5.19 -12.35 7.85
C LYS A 104 -4.21 -11.48 8.64
N VAL A 105 -4.25 -10.16 8.45
CA VAL A 105 -3.42 -9.22 9.19
C VAL A 105 -3.74 -9.42 10.68
N THR A 106 -2.75 -9.89 11.44
CA THR A 106 -2.79 -10.03 12.91
C THR A 106 -1.94 -8.95 13.54
N LEU A 107 -2.08 -8.75 14.85
CA LEU A 107 -1.22 -7.80 15.56
C LEU A 107 0.27 -8.14 15.41
N ALA A 108 0.64 -9.43 15.35
CA ALA A 108 2.01 -9.85 15.09
C ALA A 108 2.53 -9.39 13.71
N HIS A 109 1.68 -9.38 12.67
CA HIS A 109 2.08 -8.83 11.36
C HIS A 109 2.32 -7.32 11.45
N VAL A 110 1.46 -6.59 12.17
CA VAL A 110 1.61 -5.15 12.39
C VAL A 110 2.89 -4.83 13.19
N LEU A 111 3.24 -5.67 14.16
CA LEU A 111 4.43 -5.52 15.01
C LEU A 111 5.75 -5.99 14.37
N LEU A 112 5.73 -7.02 13.52
CA LEU A 112 6.95 -7.63 12.98
C LEU A 112 7.31 -7.17 11.57
N LEU A 113 6.31 -6.96 10.72
CA LEU A 113 6.51 -6.72 9.28
C LEU A 113 6.22 -5.28 8.89
N GLY A 114 5.72 -4.48 9.83
CA GLY A 114 5.10 -3.19 9.54
C GLY A 114 3.75 -3.34 8.86
N ALA A 115 3.05 -2.23 8.64
CA ALA A 115 1.76 -2.26 7.94
C ALA A 115 2.01 -2.70 6.49
N PRO A 116 1.48 -3.86 6.04
CA PRO A 116 1.84 -4.45 4.75
C PRO A 116 1.52 -3.54 3.55
N ASP A 117 0.62 -2.58 3.73
CA ASP A 117 0.20 -1.59 2.72
C ASP A 117 0.09 -0.16 3.30
N GLY A 118 0.75 0.09 4.44
CA GLY A 118 0.48 1.25 5.30
C GLY A 118 1.66 2.15 5.61
N LYS A 119 1.38 3.41 5.95
CA LYS A 119 2.41 4.31 6.46
C LYS A 119 2.79 3.96 7.89
N THR A 120 4.08 4.15 8.17
CA THR A 120 4.68 3.99 9.49
C THR A 120 5.23 5.33 9.89
N GLU A 121 4.60 5.95 10.87
CA GLU A 121 5.01 7.26 11.33
C GLU A 121 5.39 7.16 12.81
N LEU A 122 6.52 7.77 13.18
CA LEU A 122 6.87 7.98 14.57
C LEU A 122 6.27 9.33 14.97
N VAL A 123 5.19 9.30 15.74
CA VAL A 123 4.49 10.49 16.24
C VAL A 123 4.60 10.47 17.76
N ASP A 124 5.19 11.49 18.36
CA ASP A 124 5.35 11.63 19.83
C ASP A 124 5.99 10.41 20.53
N GLY A 125 6.90 9.70 19.86
CA GLY A 125 7.56 8.50 20.39
C GLY A 125 6.71 7.23 20.33
N GLN A 126 5.54 7.28 19.71
CA GLN A 126 4.70 6.14 19.39
C GLN A 126 4.78 5.81 17.90
N VAL A 127 4.67 4.53 17.58
CA VAL A 127 4.64 4.03 16.21
C VAL A 127 3.17 4.00 15.77
N LEU A 128 2.78 4.92 14.91
CA LEU A 128 1.48 4.93 14.26
C LEU A 128 1.54 4.11 12.97
N ARG A 129 0.64 3.15 12.84
CA ARG A 129 0.47 2.32 11.63
C ARG A 129 -0.92 2.51 11.07
N THR A 130 -1.02 2.95 9.82
CA THR A 130 -2.31 3.05 9.11
C THR A 130 -2.52 1.82 8.23
N ILE A 131 -3.65 1.15 8.35
CA ILE A 131 -4.02 -0.02 7.55
C ILE A 131 -5.31 0.30 6.81
N THR A 132 -5.25 0.35 5.48
CA THR A 132 -6.43 0.56 4.64
C THR A 132 -7.07 -0.77 4.29
N ALA A 133 -8.27 -1.02 4.78
CA ALA A 133 -9.09 -2.16 4.40
C ALA A 133 -9.88 -1.85 3.10
N PRO A 134 -10.39 -2.87 2.38
CA PRO A 134 -11.13 -2.64 1.14
C PRO A 134 -12.55 -2.09 1.35
N ASP A 135 -13.17 -2.40 2.49
CA ASP A 135 -14.54 -1.99 2.81
C ASP A 135 -14.76 -1.91 4.34
N ALA A 136 -15.89 -1.33 4.75
CA ALA A 136 -16.24 -1.13 6.15
C ALA A 136 -16.38 -2.45 6.95
N LYS A 137 -16.85 -3.53 6.32
CA LYS A 137 -17.03 -4.83 6.97
C LYS A 137 -15.69 -5.51 7.23
N GLN A 138 -14.75 -5.38 6.30
CA GLN A 138 -13.38 -5.84 6.44
C GLN A 138 -12.62 -4.99 7.46
N ALA A 139 -12.85 -3.68 7.52
CA ALA A 139 -12.32 -2.82 8.58
C ALA A 139 -12.82 -3.27 9.97
N ASP A 140 -14.12 -3.55 10.12
CA ASP A 140 -14.70 -4.05 11.39
C ASP A 140 -14.10 -5.41 11.80
N GLN A 141 -13.88 -6.31 10.83
CA GLN A 141 -13.25 -7.61 11.09
C GLN A 141 -11.79 -7.44 11.52
N LEU A 142 -11.08 -6.48 10.93
CA LEU A 142 -9.70 -6.16 11.24
C LEU A 142 -9.57 -5.55 12.64
N VAL A 143 -10.41 -4.57 12.99
CA VAL A 143 -10.48 -4.00 14.35
C VAL A 143 -10.72 -5.09 15.40
N ARG A 144 -11.72 -5.96 15.17
CA ARG A 144 -12.03 -7.08 16.08
C ARG A 144 -10.83 -8.00 16.30
N ARG A 145 -10.09 -8.30 15.23
CA ARG A 145 -8.91 -9.16 15.31
C ARG A 145 -7.78 -8.47 16.07
N LEU A 146 -7.45 -7.23 15.75
CA LEU A 146 -6.37 -6.49 16.40
C LEU A 146 -6.65 -6.30 17.90
N VAL A 147 -7.87 -5.93 18.27
CA VAL A 147 -8.27 -5.80 19.68
C VAL A 147 -8.21 -7.15 20.39
N SER A 148 -8.65 -8.24 19.75
CA SER A 148 -8.53 -9.59 20.32
C SER A 148 -7.07 -10.00 20.54
N ASP A 149 -6.19 -9.69 19.60
CA ASP A 149 -4.77 -10.02 19.71
C ASP A 149 -4.06 -9.12 20.74
N ALA A 150 -4.42 -7.84 20.84
CA ALA A 150 -3.93 -6.95 21.89
C ALA A 150 -4.37 -7.43 23.28
N CYS A 151 -5.63 -7.88 23.42
CA CYS A 151 -6.11 -8.49 24.65
C CYS A 151 -5.27 -9.71 25.06
N LYS A 152 -4.95 -10.60 24.11
CA LYS A 152 -4.08 -11.77 24.37
C LYS A 152 -2.67 -11.34 24.80
N LEU A 153 -2.08 -10.35 24.13
CA LEU A 153 -0.75 -9.84 24.46
C LEU A 153 -0.68 -9.29 25.89
N HIS A 154 -1.73 -8.59 26.33
CA HIS A 154 -1.82 -8.01 27.67
C HIS A 154 -2.45 -8.93 28.73
N GLY A 155 -2.82 -10.17 28.38
CA GLY A 155 -3.50 -11.09 29.29
C GLY A 155 -4.91 -10.62 29.70
N ILE A 156 -5.54 -9.74 28.93
CA ILE A 156 -6.88 -9.20 29.17
C ILE A 156 -7.93 -10.11 28.49
N ALA A 157 -9.04 -10.38 29.16
CA ALA A 157 -10.14 -11.15 28.58
C ALA A 157 -10.89 -10.33 27.51
N TYR A 158 -10.90 -10.82 26.27
CA TYR A 158 -11.63 -10.20 25.17
C TYR A 158 -13.15 -10.28 25.37
N ARG A 159 -13.86 -9.17 25.18
CA ARG A 159 -15.33 -9.08 25.15
C ARG A 159 -15.80 -8.24 23.98
N ARG A 160 -16.88 -8.67 23.30
CA ARG A 160 -17.40 -7.97 22.11
C ARG A 160 -17.88 -6.54 22.43
N SER A 161 -18.40 -6.34 23.64
CA SER A 161 -18.80 -5.04 24.18
C SER A 161 -17.65 -4.03 24.33
N LEU A 162 -16.39 -4.46 24.23
CA LEU A 162 -15.25 -3.53 24.21
C LEU A 162 -15.22 -2.70 22.92
N ILE A 163 -15.77 -3.25 21.81
CA ILE A 163 -15.70 -2.65 20.47
C ILE A 163 -16.99 -1.91 20.12
N ASP A 164 -18.13 -2.33 20.68
CA ASP A 164 -19.44 -1.83 20.28
C ASP A 164 -19.57 -0.31 20.48
N GLY A 165 -19.81 0.39 19.36
CA GLY A 165 -20.03 1.85 19.33
C GLY A 165 -18.79 2.72 19.57
N ARG A 166 -17.59 2.14 19.56
CA ARG A 166 -16.35 2.88 19.82
C ARG A 166 -15.45 2.92 18.59
N ASP A 167 -15.06 4.13 18.23
CA ASP A 167 -14.10 4.38 17.16
C ASP A 167 -12.65 4.44 17.67
N ASN A 168 -12.45 4.56 18.99
CA ASN A 168 -11.14 4.56 19.62
C ASN A 168 -11.08 3.51 20.72
N LEU A 169 -10.14 2.56 20.61
CA LEU A 169 -10.07 1.34 21.41
C LEU A 169 -8.66 1.14 21.94
N THR A 170 -8.46 1.42 23.23
CA THR A 170 -7.18 1.17 23.90
C THR A 170 -7.23 -0.13 24.69
N VAL A 171 -6.24 -1.01 24.47
CA VAL A 171 -6.03 -2.25 25.21
C VAL A 171 -4.61 -2.27 25.71
N GLY A 172 -4.43 -2.16 27.03
CA GLY A 172 -3.11 -1.97 27.62
C GLY A 172 -2.53 -0.63 27.17
N ASP A 173 -1.44 -0.68 26.43
CA ASP A 173 -0.72 0.46 25.86
C ASP A 173 -0.84 0.52 24.32
N ILE A 174 -1.61 -0.38 23.70
CA ILE A 174 -1.91 -0.38 22.27
C ILE A 174 -3.26 0.30 22.03
N THR A 175 -3.30 1.27 21.14
CA THR A 175 -4.55 1.94 20.73
C THR A 175 -4.89 1.59 19.29
N VAL A 176 -6.14 1.16 19.06
CA VAL A 176 -6.71 0.89 17.74
C VAL A 176 -7.79 1.92 17.46
N VAL A 177 -7.64 2.72 16.40
CA VAL A 177 -8.58 3.78 16.02
C VAL A 177 -9.18 3.48 14.65
N ARG A 178 -10.51 3.56 14.54
CA ARG A 178 -11.26 3.61 13.29
C ARG A 178 -11.60 5.08 13.00
N ARG A 179 -11.25 5.59 11.82
CA ARG A 179 -11.69 6.95 11.41
C ARG A 179 -12.77 6.88 10.31
N GLY A 180 -14.02 7.13 10.69
CA GLY A 180 -15.14 7.40 9.78
C GLY A 180 -15.60 6.20 8.93
N LEU A 181 -16.25 6.53 7.79
CA LEU A 181 -16.66 5.56 6.76
C LEU A 181 -15.49 5.03 5.92
N ALA A 182 -14.31 5.63 6.08
CA ALA A 182 -13.09 5.15 5.44
C ALA A 182 -12.63 3.86 6.11
N ALA A 183 -12.16 2.92 5.31
CA ALA A 183 -11.72 1.61 5.76
C ALA A 183 -10.32 1.65 6.42
N ASP A 184 -9.90 2.80 6.93
CA ASP A 184 -8.59 2.99 7.55
C ASP A 184 -8.64 2.67 9.04
N VAL A 185 -7.76 1.78 9.46
CA VAL A 185 -7.54 1.39 10.86
C VAL A 185 -6.15 1.83 11.27
N TYR A 186 -6.07 2.61 12.34
CA TYR A 186 -4.82 3.09 12.90
C TYR A 186 -4.47 2.26 14.12
N VAL A 187 -3.21 1.88 14.24
CA VAL A 187 -2.68 1.20 15.42
C VAL A 187 -1.51 2.01 15.95
N GLU A 188 -1.66 2.52 17.17
CA GLU A 188 -0.59 3.15 17.93
C GLU A 188 0.07 2.08 18.79
N VAL A 189 1.37 1.92 18.57
CA VAL A 189 2.21 0.98 19.31
C VAL A 189 3.29 1.77 20.05
N PRO A 190 3.42 1.62 21.37
CA PRO A 190 4.48 2.27 22.13
C PRO A 190 5.87 1.83 21.66
N ALA A 191 6.85 2.73 21.72
CA ALA A 191 8.23 2.41 21.35
C ALA A 191 8.83 1.25 22.19
N SER A 192 8.38 1.06 23.43
CA SER A 192 8.79 -0.07 24.29
C SER A 192 8.42 -1.42 23.69
N ILE A 193 7.17 -1.57 23.23
CA ILE A 193 6.70 -2.78 22.55
C ILE A 193 7.37 -2.91 21.20
N TRP A 194 7.44 -1.85 20.42
CA TRP A 194 8.07 -1.89 19.10
C TRP A 194 9.53 -2.35 19.13
N ARG A 195 10.31 -1.86 20.11
CA ARG A 195 11.72 -2.27 20.31
C ARG A 195 11.89 -3.74 20.67
N ALA A 196 10.91 -4.35 21.33
CA ALA A 196 10.96 -5.78 21.64
C ALA A 196 10.84 -6.68 20.39
N PHE A 197 10.32 -6.14 19.28
CA PHE A 197 10.06 -6.87 18.03
C PHE A 197 10.93 -6.42 16.85
N THR A 198 11.81 -5.43 17.04
CA THR A 198 12.74 -4.94 16.01
C THR A 198 14.17 -5.30 16.41
N PRO A 199 14.94 -6.06 15.61
CA PRO A 199 16.35 -6.29 15.91
C PRO A 199 17.12 -4.96 15.88
N ALA A 200 18.02 -4.79 16.84
CA ALA A 200 18.90 -3.63 16.96
C ALA A 200 19.88 -3.50 15.78
#